data_AF-A0A925Q1T5-F1
#
_entry.id   AF-A0A925Q1T5-F1
#
_cell.length_a   1.000
_cell.length_b   1.000
_cell.length_c   1.000
_cell.angle_alpha   90.00
_cell.angle_beta   90.00
_cell.angle_gamma   90.00
#
_symmetry.space_group_name_H-M   'P 1'
#
loop_
_entity.id
_entity.type
_entity.pdbx_description
1 polymer ?
#
loop_
_entity_poly.entity_id
_entity_poly.type
_entity_poly.pdbx_seq_one_letter_code
_entity_poly.pdbx_strand_id
1 'polypeptide(L)'
;MAASTTDILRIAHESLDTAHLGYAMVRDVPSRRLPGLRNVVMFGSLVAASFEELRDSGSQGNEWYKSIRKKIVDSPVTRLFRELHAEFRKRDAAGVSSLARLKTFNYPADLDKLGKRPPRATELFMGDEIGGTGWEVELTPARRGKYYVVLPAEYGTVDVFLSNTPIVQTSRDPRPIDIVDTCDRYVSLLDDTLRGAELQFRLSPA
;
A
#
# COMPACT_ATOMS: atom_id res chain seq x y z
N MET A 1 -14.47 -7.16 -19.52
CA MET A 1 -15.62 -7.35 -18.62
C MET A 1 -15.36 -6.53 -17.37
N ALA A 2 -16.33 -5.74 -16.90
CA ALA A 2 -16.20 -5.06 -15.60
C ALA A 2 -16.14 -6.12 -14.49
N ALA A 3 -15.31 -5.92 -13.47
CA ALA A 3 -15.21 -6.82 -12.33
C ALA A 3 -16.56 -6.87 -11.60
N SER A 4 -16.96 -8.04 -11.09
CA SER A 4 -18.18 -8.13 -10.28
C SER A 4 -17.98 -7.41 -8.94
N THR A 5 -19.05 -6.94 -8.30
CA THR A 5 -19.00 -6.33 -6.96
C THR A 5 -18.30 -7.25 -5.94
N THR A 6 -18.55 -8.56 -6.04
CA THR A 6 -17.90 -9.58 -5.22
C THR A 6 -16.39 -9.62 -5.44
N ASP A 7 -15.94 -9.54 -6.70
CA ASP A 7 -14.51 -9.50 -7.02
C ASP A 7 -13.85 -8.23 -6.50
N ILE A 8 -14.52 -7.08 -6.64
CA ILE A 8 -14.01 -5.79 -6.16
C ILE A 8 -13.85 -5.82 -4.64
N LEU A 9 -14.85 -6.34 -3.91
CA LEU A 9 -14.78 -6.49 -2.45
C LEU A 9 -13.67 -7.47 -2.01
N ARG A 10 -13.50 -8.59 -2.71
CA ARG A 10 -12.41 -9.53 -2.45
C ARG A 10 -11.04 -8.87 -2.63
N ILE A 11 -10.85 -8.11 -3.72
CA ILE A 11 -9.60 -7.37 -3.98
C ILE A 11 -9.36 -6.31 -2.90
N ALA A 12 -10.41 -5.62 -2.45
CA ALA A 12 -10.31 -4.64 -1.39
C ALA A 12 -9.84 -5.28 -0.07
N HIS A 13 -10.38 -6.46 0.29
CA HIS A 13 -9.92 -7.21 1.47
C HIS A 13 -8.47 -7.65 1.37
N GLU A 14 -8.07 -8.27 0.26
CA GLU A 14 -6.68 -8.71 0.06
C GLU A 14 -5.69 -7.52 0.15
N SER A 15 -6.11 -6.36 -0.39
CA SER A 15 -5.33 -5.13 -0.29
C SER A 15 -5.27 -4.62 1.16
N LEU A 16 -6.40 -4.63 1.87
CA LEU A 16 -6.47 -4.17 3.26
C LEU A 16 -5.65 -5.06 4.21
N ASP A 17 -5.71 -6.38 4.04
CA ASP A 17 -4.86 -7.34 4.76
C ASP A 17 -3.38 -7.02 4.56
N THR A 18 -2.99 -6.71 3.32
CA THR A 18 -1.61 -6.36 3.00
C THR A 18 -1.21 -5.00 3.59
N ALA A 19 -2.13 -4.03 3.62
CA ALA A 19 -1.93 -2.75 4.30
C ALA A 19 -1.76 -2.95 5.82
N HIS A 20 -2.50 -3.87 6.45
CA HIS A 20 -2.32 -4.23 7.85
C HIS A 20 -0.96 -4.85 8.13
N LEU A 21 -0.44 -5.70 7.23
CA LEU A 21 0.94 -6.19 7.34
C LEU A 21 1.96 -5.04 7.29
N GLY A 22 1.72 -4.05 6.43
CA GLY A 22 2.52 -2.82 6.38
C GLY A 22 2.44 -2.02 7.69
N TYR A 23 1.25 -1.86 8.26
CA TYR A 23 1.05 -1.16 9.53
C TYR A 23 1.77 -1.88 10.69
N ALA A 24 1.67 -3.21 10.77
CA ALA A 24 2.39 -4.00 11.77
C ALA A 24 3.91 -3.76 11.68
N MET A 25 4.48 -3.66 10.48
CA MET A 25 5.89 -3.31 10.28
C MET A 25 6.22 -1.89 10.80
N VAL A 26 5.34 -0.91 10.58
CA VAL A 26 5.52 0.46 11.10
C VAL A 26 5.51 0.49 12.62
N ARG A 27 4.59 -0.26 13.24
CA ARG A 27 4.38 -0.29 14.68
C ARG A 27 5.50 -1.05 15.41
N ASP A 28 5.84 -2.24 14.95
CA ASP A 28 6.55 -3.22 15.76
C ASP A 28 8.09 -3.13 15.67
N VAL A 29 8.63 -2.66 14.54
CA VAL A 29 10.09 -2.69 14.30
C VAL A 29 10.56 -1.36 13.69
N PRO A 30 11.34 -0.53 14.42
CA PRO A 30 11.80 0.76 13.92
C PRO A 30 12.51 0.72 12.56
N SER A 31 13.34 -0.30 12.31
CA SER A 31 14.04 -0.49 11.02
C SER A 31 13.12 -0.89 9.86
N ARG A 32 11.89 -1.36 10.15
CA ARG A 32 10.88 -1.73 9.14
C ARG A 32 9.87 -0.61 8.87
N ARG A 33 10.00 0.55 9.52
CA ARG A 33 9.05 1.66 9.38
C ARG A 33 8.88 2.17 7.95
N LEU A 34 9.98 2.36 7.22
CA LEU A 34 9.89 2.88 5.84
C LEU A 34 9.27 1.86 4.87
N PRO A 35 9.70 0.58 4.82
CA PRO A 35 9.01 -0.46 4.04
C PRO A 35 7.55 -0.64 4.45
N GLY A 36 7.27 -0.64 5.76
CA GLY A 36 5.91 -0.72 6.29
C GLY A 36 5.03 0.44 5.81
N LEU A 37 5.54 1.67 5.87
CA LEU A 37 4.83 2.84 5.37
C LEU A 37 4.57 2.75 3.86
N ARG A 38 5.55 2.32 3.07
CA ARG A 38 5.36 2.11 1.62
C ARG A 38 4.24 1.11 1.35
N ASN A 39 4.16 0.04 2.13
CA ASN A 39 3.08 -0.95 2.03
C ASN A 39 1.73 -0.36 2.40
N VAL A 40 1.61 0.39 3.50
CA VAL A 40 0.35 1.04 3.89
C VAL A 40 -0.11 2.02 2.81
N VAL A 41 0.80 2.82 2.27
CA VAL A 41 0.52 3.80 1.19
C VAL A 41 0.06 3.10 -0.07
N MET A 42 0.81 2.12 -0.56
CA MET A 42 0.52 1.41 -1.81
C MET A 42 -0.80 0.64 -1.69
N PHE A 43 -0.90 -0.29 -0.75
CA PHE A 43 -2.06 -1.16 -0.66
C PHE A 43 -3.31 -0.45 -0.14
N GLY A 44 -3.17 0.57 0.72
CA GLY A 44 -4.29 1.42 1.08
C GLY A 44 -4.82 2.23 -0.11
N SER A 45 -3.95 2.66 -1.05
CA SER A 45 -4.42 3.27 -2.29
C SER A 45 -5.20 2.30 -3.18
N LEU A 46 -4.86 1.00 -3.12
CA LEU A 46 -5.61 -0.03 -3.83
C LEU A 46 -6.99 -0.24 -3.18
N VAL A 47 -7.10 -0.27 -1.86
CA VAL A 47 -8.42 -0.28 -1.20
C VAL A 47 -9.27 0.92 -1.65
N ALA A 48 -8.69 2.12 -1.67
CA ALA A 48 -9.40 3.34 -2.10
C ALA A 48 -9.87 3.25 -3.57
N ALA A 49 -9.05 2.73 -4.48
CA ALA A 49 -9.46 2.50 -5.86
C ALA A 49 -10.60 1.47 -5.98
N SER A 50 -10.63 0.43 -5.14
CA SER A 50 -11.77 -0.49 -5.09
C SER A 50 -13.06 0.21 -4.66
N PHE A 51 -13.01 1.21 -3.78
CA PHE A 51 -14.20 2.01 -3.45
C PHE A 51 -14.70 2.84 -4.64
N GLU A 52 -13.80 3.37 -5.47
CA GLU A 52 -14.18 4.05 -6.72
C GLU A 52 -14.77 3.06 -7.74
N GLU A 53 -14.24 1.85 -7.85
CA GLU A 53 -14.82 0.80 -8.70
C GLU A 53 -16.22 0.38 -8.23
N LEU A 54 -16.43 0.27 -6.91
CA LEU A 54 -17.76 0.02 -6.32
C LEU A 54 -18.74 1.17 -6.59
N ARG A 55 -18.27 2.43 -6.59
CA ARG A 55 -19.11 3.58 -6.99
C ARG A 55 -19.64 3.39 -8.42
N ASP A 56 -18.80 2.88 -9.31
CA ASP A 56 -19.09 2.75 -10.73
C ASP A 56 -19.88 1.47 -11.06
N SER A 57 -20.20 0.64 -10.06
CA SER A 57 -20.95 -0.62 -10.24
C SER A 57 -22.47 -0.45 -10.41
N GLY A 58 -23.00 0.79 -10.35
CA GLY A 58 -24.43 1.08 -10.54
C GLY A 58 -24.97 2.19 -9.63
N SER A 59 -26.29 2.40 -9.65
CA SER A 59 -26.98 3.43 -8.85
C SER A 59 -26.75 3.24 -7.35
N GLN A 60 -26.91 2.00 -6.86
CA GLN A 60 -26.66 1.63 -5.48
C GLN A 60 -25.23 1.94 -5.04
N GLY A 61 -24.24 1.63 -5.89
CA GLY A 61 -22.84 1.89 -5.59
C GLY A 61 -22.52 3.37 -5.51
N ASN A 62 -23.09 4.17 -6.42
CA ASN A 62 -22.96 5.62 -6.39
C ASN A 62 -23.60 6.24 -5.12
N GLU A 63 -24.78 5.76 -4.70
CA GLU A 63 -25.43 6.22 -3.46
C GLU A 63 -24.62 5.88 -2.22
N TRP A 64 -24.12 4.66 -2.13
CA TRP A 64 -23.21 4.23 -1.07
C TRP A 64 -21.95 5.10 -1.03
N TYR A 65 -21.30 5.31 -2.17
CA TYR A 65 -20.08 6.13 -2.23
C TYR A 65 -20.31 7.58 -1.79
N LYS A 66 -21.46 8.18 -2.15
CA LYS A 66 -21.86 9.51 -1.66
C LYS A 66 -21.94 9.56 -0.13
N SER A 67 -22.43 8.49 0.51
CA SER A 67 -22.57 8.42 1.97
C SER A 67 -21.22 8.39 2.72
N ILE A 68 -20.19 7.77 2.12
CA ILE A 68 -18.85 7.64 2.73
C ILE A 68 -17.88 8.74 2.29
N ARG A 69 -18.20 9.51 1.24
CA ARG A 69 -17.31 10.50 0.62
C ARG A 69 -16.67 11.44 1.63
N LYS A 70 -17.45 12.02 2.54
CA LYS A 70 -16.93 12.95 3.55
C LYS A 70 -15.98 12.27 4.55
N LYS A 71 -16.21 11.00 4.86
CA LYS A 71 -15.41 10.22 5.82
C LYS A 71 -14.08 9.74 5.21
N ILE A 72 -14.08 9.40 3.93
CA ILE A 72 -12.88 8.91 3.22
C ILE A 72 -12.25 9.98 2.33
N VAL A 73 -12.95 10.44 1.31
CA VAL A 73 -12.36 11.25 0.23
C VAL A 73 -11.87 12.59 0.76
N ASP A 74 -12.63 13.18 1.66
CA ASP A 74 -12.35 14.50 2.23
C ASP A 74 -11.58 14.42 3.57
N SER A 75 -11.24 13.20 4.01
CA SER A 75 -10.54 12.99 5.27
C SER A 75 -9.09 13.51 5.18
N PRO A 76 -8.60 14.23 6.20
CA PRO A 76 -7.21 14.70 6.21
C PRO A 76 -6.19 13.57 6.09
N VAL A 77 -6.47 12.42 6.71
CA VAL A 77 -5.57 11.25 6.68
C VAL A 77 -5.53 10.62 5.29
N THR A 78 -6.66 10.41 4.63
CA THR A 78 -6.71 9.86 3.27
C THR A 78 -6.06 10.80 2.26
N ARG A 79 -6.21 12.12 2.44
CA ARG A 79 -5.48 13.11 1.61
C ARG A 79 -3.97 12.98 1.78
N LEU A 80 -3.47 12.90 3.01
CA LEU A 80 -2.05 12.70 3.28
C LEU A 80 -1.51 11.44 2.59
N PHE A 81 -2.21 10.30 2.71
CA PHE A 81 -1.77 9.05 2.07
C PHE A 81 -1.81 9.11 0.53
N ARG A 82 -2.76 9.86 -0.04
CA ARG A 82 -2.80 10.12 -1.49
C ARG A 82 -1.62 10.96 -1.98
N GLU A 83 -1.26 11.99 -1.21
CA GLU A 83 -0.09 12.82 -1.48
C GLU A 83 1.20 12.00 -1.37
N LEU A 84 1.35 11.19 -0.32
CA LEU A 84 2.49 10.28 -0.16
C LEU A 84 2.61 9.29 -1.32
N HIS A 85 1.51 8.71 -1.77
CA HIS A 85 1.51 7.80 -2.91
C HIS A 85 1.94 8.51 -4.20
N ALA A 86 1.45 9.73 -4.43
CA ALA A 86 1.85 10.53 -5.58
C ALA A 86 3.35 10.85 -5.55
N GLU A 87 3.91 11.17 -4.38
CA GLU A 87 5.35 11.41 -4.22
C GLU A 87 6.19 10.15 -4.48
N PHE A 88 5.73 8.97 -4.05
CA PHE A 88 6.41 7.71 -4.40
C PHE A 88 6.40 7.47 -5.91
N ARG A 89 5.26 7.68 -6.58
CA ARG A 89 5.16 7.54 -8.04
C ARG A 89 6.04 8.53 -8.80
N LYS A 90 6.14 9.78 -8.33
CA LYS A 90 7.03 10.78 -8.94
C LYS A 90 8.49 10.33 -8.91
N ARG A 91 8.91 9.65 -7.85
CA ARG A 91 10.29 9.16 -7.71
C ARG A 91 10.57 7.95 -8.56
N ASP A 92 9.62 7.02 -8.61
CA ASP A 92 9.65 5.89 -9.52
C ASP A 92 9.80 6.39 -10.98
N ALA A 93 8.97 7.36 -11.37
CA ALA A 93 9.02 8.00 -12.69
C ALA A 93 10.28 8.84 -12.95
N ALA A 94 10.97 9.31 -11.90
CA ALA A 94 12.20 10.08 -12.05
C ALA A 94 13.40 9.23 -12.51
N GLY A 95 13.23 7.92 -12.63
CA GLY A 95 14.25 7.02 -13.21
C GLY A 95 15.54 7.00 -12.39
N VAL A 96 15.45 7.24 -11.08
CA VAL A 96 16.59 7.17 -10.18
C VAL A 96 17.04 5.70 -10.12
N SER A 97 18.28 5.43 -10.52
CA SER A 97 18.86 4.10 -10.37
C SER A 97 19.29 3.89 -8.93
N SER A 98 18.82 2.82 -8.30
CA SER A 98 19.42 2.31 -7.08
C SER A 98 20.49 1.28 -7.43
N LEU A 99 21.53 1.18 -6.60
CA LEU A 99 22.50 0.09 -6.72
C LEU A 99 22.30 -0.85 -5.54
N ALA A 100 21.75 -2.02 -5.82
CA ALA A 100 21.76 -3.12 -4.88
C ALA A 100 23.14 -3.79 -4.90
N ARG A 101 23.86 -3.75 -3.78
CA ARG A 101 25.07 -4.54 -3.57
C ARG A 101 24.72 -5.74 -2.71
N LEU A 102 24.49 -6.87 -3.38
CA LEU A 102 24.30 -8.16 -2.73
C LEU A 102 25.67 -8.76 -2.37
N LYS A 103 25.85 -9.14 -1.11
CA LYS A 103 27.02 -9.88 -0.63
C LYS A 103 26.85 -11.36 -0.89
N THR A 104 25.76 -11.93 -0.39
CA THR A 104 25.38 -13.34 -0.50
C THR A 104 23.86 -13.42 -0.37
N PHE A 105 23.17 -14.21 -1.18
CA PHE A 105 21.74 -14.51 -1.01
C PHE A 105 21.44 -15.86 -1.66
N ASN A 106 21.11 -16.88 -0.86
CA ASN A 106 20.86 -18.23 -1.35
C ASN A 106 19.39 -18.41 -1.65
N TYR A 107 19.01 -18.27 -2.92
CA TYR A 107 17.65 -18.53 -3.37
C TYR A 107 17.43 -20.05 -3.59
N PRO A 108 16.33 -20.65 -3.10
CA PRO A 108 15.23 -20.06 -2.32
C PRO A 108 15.40 -20.13 -0.78
N ALA A 109 16.48 -20.73 -0.28
CA ALA A 109 16.67 -21.04 1.15
C ALA A 109 16.62 -19.82 2.09
N ASP A 110 16.98 -18.63 1.60
CA ASP A 110 17.00 -17.39 2.38
C ASP A 110 15.70 -16.57 2.30
N LEU A 111 14.68 -17.03 1.53
CA LEU A 111 13.42 -16.29 1.35
C LEU A 111 12.68 -16.04 2.66
N ASP A 112 12.63 -17.02 3.56
CA ASP A 112 11.90 -16.91 4.82
C ASP A 112 12.50 -15.83 5.74
N LYS A 113 13.78 -15.48 5.53
CA LYS A 113 14.47 -14.43 6.30
C LYS A 113 14.06 -13.02 5.88
N LEU A 114 13.43 -12.86 4.71
CA LEU A 114 12.82 -11.61 4.25
C LEU A 114 11.48 -11.32 4.93
N GLY A 115 10.97 -12.26 5.72
CA GLY A 115 9.68 -12.17 6.41
C GLY A 115 8.56 -12.87 5.63
N LYS A 116 7.33 -12.69 6.11
CA LYS A 116 6.16 -13.37 5.55
C LYS A 116 5.93 -12.90 4.11
N ARG A 117 5.95 -13.83 3.16
CA ARG A 117 5.54 -13.58 1.78
C ARG A 117 4.07 -13.11 1.77
N PRO A 118 3.74 -11.98 1.14
CA PRO A 118 2.35 -11.52 1.08
C PRO A 118 1.53 -12.44 0.16
N PRO A 119 0.19 -12.49 0.34
CA PRO A 119 -0.68 -13.23 -0.56
C PRO A 119 -0.45 -12.80 -2.01
N ARG A 120 -0.49 -13.77 -2.94
CA ARG A 120 -0.42 -13.50 -4.40
C ARG A 120 0.86 -12.80 -4.88
N ALA A 121 1.93 -12.88 -4.09
CA ALA A 121 3.26 -12.53 -4.56
C ALA A 121 3.65 -13.39 -5.78
N THR A 122 4.08 -12.76 -6.87
CA THR A 122 4.48 -13.41 -8.12
C THR A 122 5.98 -13.49 -8.28
N GLU A 123 6.69 -12.40 -7.96
CA GLU A 123 8.13 -12.28 -8.22
C GLU A 123 8.83 -11.53 -7.08
N LEU A 124 10.06 -11.92 -6.77
CA LEU A 124 10.91 -11.20 -5.82
C LEU A 124 11.69 -10.12 -6.58
N PHE A 125 11.66 -8.88 -6.11
CA PHE A 125 12.50 -7.80 -6.61
C PHE A 125 13.51 -7.33 -5.56
N MET A 126 14.70 -6.93 -6.01
CA MET A 126 15.77 -6.38 -5.17
C MET A 126 16.39 -5.18 -5.89
N GLY A 127 16.33 -4.00 -5.26
CA GLY A 127 16.86 -2.76 -5.83
C GLY A 127 15.93 -2.13 -6.87
N ASP A 128 14.68 -1.87 -6.50
CA ASP A 128 13.78 -1.10 -7.38
C ASP A 128 14.22 0.37 -7.53
N GLU A 129 13.48 1.16 -8.30
CA GLU A 129 13.75 2.56 -8.64
C GLU A 129 13.83 3.48 -7.41
N ILE A 130 13.34 3.02 -6.26
CA ILE A 130 13.40 3.71 -4.97
C ILE A 130 14.25 2.96 -3.92
N GLY A 131 15.08 2.03 -4.38
CA GLY A 131 16.00 1.20 -3.59
C GLY A 131 15.33 0.27 -2.60
N GLY A 132 14.13 -0.20 -2.93
CA GLY A 132 13.39 -1.20 -2.17
C GLY A 132 13.77 -2.63 -2.52
N THR A 133 13.42 -3.54 -1.62
CA THR A 133 13.42 -4.99 -1.84
C THR A 133 12.05 -5.50 -1.44
N GLY A 134 11.53 -6.51 -2.11
CA GLY A 134 10.16 -6.93 -1.89
C GLY A 134 9.63 -7.93 -2.90
N TRP A 135 8.31 -8.00 -2.96
CA TRP A 135 7.57 -8.87 -3.84
C TRP A 135 6.68 -8.04 -4.76
N GLU A 136 6.66 -8.37 -6.05
CA GLU A 136 5.55 -8.01 -6.91
C GLU A 136 4.32 -8.82 -6.49
N VAL A 137 3.20 -8.15 -6.27
CA VAL A 137 1.92 -8.76 -5.86
C VAL A 137 0.90 -8.52 -6.96
N GLU A 138 0.34 -9.60 -7.51
CA GLU A 138 -0.70 -9.51 -8.56
C GLU A 138 -2.08 -9.75 -7.96
N LEU A 139 -2.85 -8.68 -7.78
CA LEU A 139 -4.25 -8.71 -7.31
C LEU A 139 -5.24 -8.97 -8.46
N THR A 140 -4.91 -8.59 -9.67
CA THR A 140 -5.53 -9.05 -10.93
C THR A 140 -4.49 -8.88 -12.04
N PRO A 141 -4.70 -9.46 -13.25
CA PRO A 141 -3.79 -9.21 -14.37
C PRO A 141 -3.56 -7.73 -14.67
N ALA A 142 -4.53 -6.87 -14.35
CA ALA A 142 -4.45 -5.42 -14.53
C ALA A 142 -4.02 -4.64 -13.27
N ARG A 143 -3.87 -5.30 -12.13
CA ARG A 143 -3.64 -4.67 -10.82
C ARG A 143 -2.49 -5.34 -10.10
N ARG A 144 -1.33 -4.68 -10.15
CA ARG A 144 -0.10 -5.09 -9.49
C ARG A 144 0.35 -4.04 -8.48
N GLY A 145 1.10 -4.46 -7.47
CA GLY A 145 1.72 -3.57 -6.51
C GLY A 145 2.96 -4.18 -5.88
N LYS A 146 3.94 -3.33 -5.56
CA LYS A 146 5.16 -3.72 -4.86
C LYS A 146 4.92 -3.79 -3.36
N TYR A 147 5.16 -4.96 -2.77
CA TYR A 147 5.19 -5.18 -1.32
C TYR A 147 6.62 -5.18 -0.82
N TYR A 148 6.99 -4.17 -0.06
CA TYR A 148 8.33 -3.92 0.43
C TYR A 148 8.63 -4.69 1.72
N VAL A 149 9.82 -5.26 1.79
CA VAL A 149 10.39 -5.90 2.98
C VAL A 149 11.73 -5.25 3.32
N VAL A 150 12.26 -5.55 4.52
CA VAL A 150 13.63 -5.18 4.85
C VAL A 150 14.56 -6.27 4.34
N LEU A 151 15.57 -5.88 3.57
CA LEU A 151 16.71 -6.74 3.26
C LEU A 151 17.64 -6.77 4.48
N PRO A 152 17.86 -7.94 5.13
CA PRO A 152 18.86 -8.06 6.19
C PRO A 152 20.25 -7.61 5.71
N ALA A 153 20.96 -6.83 6.55
CA ALA A 153 22.26 -6.26 6.20
C ALA A 153 23.36 -7.31 5.90
N GLU A 154 23.16 -8.55 6.37
CA GLU A 154 24.00 -9.71 6.05
C GLU A 154 23.98 -10.07 4.55
N TYR A 155 22.87 -9.80 3.86
CA TYR A 155 22.71 -10.13 2.45
C TYR A 155 23.14 -9.02 1.51
N GLY A 156 23.22 -7.78 1.99
CA GLY A 156 23.65 -6.66 1.17
C GLY A 156 23.17 -5.31 1.67
N THR A 157 23.51 -4.29 0.91
CA THR A 157 22.98 -2.93 1.08
C THR A 157 22.35 -2.49 -0.23
N VAL A 158 21.27 -1.72 -0.14
CA VAL A 158 20.71 -1.03 -1.31
C VAL A 158 21.04 0.44 -1.14
N ASP A 159 21.96 0.93 -1.97
CA ASP A 159 22.34 2.34 -2.00
C ASP A 159 21.35 3.07 -2.91
N VAL A 160 20.58 4.00 -2.33
CA VAL A 160 19.73 4.90 -3.11
C VAL A 160 20.56 6.08 -3.56
N PHE A 161 20.83 6.19 -4.87
CA PHE A 161 21.43 7.41 -5.42
C PHE A 161 20.36 8.51 -5.55
N LEU A 162 19.94 9.07 -4.41
CA LEU A 162 19.01 10.20 -4.44
C LEU A 162 19.70 11.41 -5.06
N SER A 163 19.16 11.92 -6.17
CA SER A 163 19.32 13.30 -6.60
C SER A 163 18.60 14.22 -5.59
N ASN A 164 19.25 14.48 -4.44
CA ASN A 164 19.06 15.57 -3.46
C ASN A 164 17.65 16.15 -3.24
N THR A 165 16.57 15.38 -3.39
CA THR A 165 15.22 15.92 -3.21
C THR A 165 14.74 15.55 -1.80
N PRO A 166 14.64 16.51 -0.87
CA PRO A 166 14.16 16.22 0.48
C PRO A 166 12.78 15.56 0.40
N ILE A 167 12.71 14.29 0.81
CA ILE A 167 11.48 13.75 1.40
C ILE A 167 11.22 14.62 2.62
N VAL A 168 9.96 14.91 2.94
CA VAL A 168 9.58 15.69 4.12
C VAL A 168 9.51 17.20 3.87
N GLN A 169 8.51 17.60 3.07
CA GLN A 169 7.56 18.64 3.44
C GLN A 169 6.22 18.35 2.73
N THR A 170 5.68 17.15 2.90
CA THR A 170 4.40 16.73 2.27
C THR A 170 3.19 17.16 3.10
N SER A 171 3.29 18.30 3.77
CA SER A 171 2.22 18.82 4.62
C SER A 171 2.40 20.33 4.73
N ARG A 172 1.38 21.09 4.33
CA ARG A 172 1.26 22.53 4.67
C ARG A 172 1.10 22.75 6.17
N ASP A 173 1.01 21.68 6.96
CA ASP A 173 0.91 21.67 8.41
C ASP A 173 2.26 21.20 9.02
N PRO A 174 2.99 22.08 9.72
CA PRO A 174 4.34 21.81 10.21
C PRO A 174 4.40 20.89 11.44
N ARG A 175 3.27 20.32 11.89
CA ARG A 175 3.24 19.47 13.08
C ARG A 175 3.95 18.13 12.83
N PRO A 176 4.75 17.64 13.80
CA PRO A 176 5.29 16.30 13.74
C PRO A 176 4.16 15.28 13.58
N ILE A 177 4.24 14.46 12.54
CA ILE A 177 3.28 13.39 12.28
C ILE A 177 3.77 12.15 13.03
N ASP A 178 2.98 11.64 13.97
CA ASP A 178 3.21 10.30 14.52
C ASP A 178 2.82 9.28 13.44
N ILE A 179 3.84 8.67 12.81
CA ILE A 179 3.65 7.74 11.70
C ILE A 179 2.85 6.50 12.12
N VAL A 180 2.97 6.06 13.38
CA VAL A 180 2.28 4.86 13.87
C VAL A 180 0.79 5.17 14.03
N ASP A 181 0.46 6.23 14.78
CA ASP A 181 -0.93 6.68 14.96
C ASP A 181 -1.59 7.09 13.64
N THR A 182 -0.83 7.71 12.73
CA THR A 182 -1.34 8.12 11.41
C THR A 182 -1.64 6.91 10.52
N CYS A 183 -0.77 5.89 10.52
CA CYS A 183 -1.05 4.66 9.79
C CYS A 183 -2.24 3.90 10.39
N ASP A 184 -2.33 3.82 11.72
CA ASP A 184 -3.45 3.18 12.43
C ASP A 184 -4.79 3.80 12.02
N ARG A 185 -4.91 5.13 12.16
CA ARG A 185 -6.11 5.88 11.75
C ARG A 185 -6.48 5.65 10.29
N TYR A 186 -5.50 5.54 9.41
CA TYR A 186 -5.75 5.30 8.00
C TYR A 186 -6.28 3.89 7.74
N VAL A 187 -5.61 2.86 8.25
CA VAL A 187 -6.04 1.46 8.03
C VAL A 187 -7.39 1.19 8.72
N SER A 188 -7.65 1.74 9.92
CA SER A 188 -8.94 1.64 10.58
C SER A 188 -10.06 2.31 9.79
N LEU A 189 -9.80 3.48 9.21
CA LEU A 189 -10.78 4.17 8.36
C LEU A 189 -11.13 3.35 7.12
N LEU A 190 -10.14 2.70 6.50
CA LEU A 190 -10.36 1.81 5.37
C LEU A 190 -11.15 0.56 5.77
N ASP A 191 -10.83 -0.05 6.92
CA ASP A 191 -11.53 -1.22 7.47
C ASP A 191 -13.00 -0.91 7.74
N ASP A 192 -13.30 0.16 8.48
CA ASP A 192 -14.66 0.60 8.79
C ASP A 192 -15.48 0.83 7.52
N THR A 193 -14.84 1.43 6.50
CA THR A 193 -15.51 1.73 5.24
C THR A 193 -15.75 0.48 4.41
N LEU A 194 -14.80 -0.46 4.39
CA LEU A 194 -14.95 -1.73 3.69
C LEU A 194 -16.05 -2.58 4.33
N ARG A 195 -16.13 -2.65 5.66
CA ARG A 195 -17.26 -3.31 6.36
C ARG A 195 -18.61 -2.68 5.98
N GLY A 196 -18.66 -1.35 5.91
CA GLY A 196 -19.85 -0.65 5.45
C GLY A 196 -20.25 -1.00 4.01
N ALA A 197 -19.26 -1.16 3.12
CA ALA A 197 -19.49 -1.63 1.75
C ALA A 197 -20.09 -3.04 1.75
N GLU A 198 -19.51 -3.97 2.52
CA GLU A 198 -19.99 -5.35 2.57
C GLU A 198 -21.44 -5.44 3.02
N LEU A 199 -21.83 -4.69 4.04
CA LEU A 199 -23.22 -4.66 4.50
C LEU A 199 -24.15 -4.16 3.39
N GLN A 200 -23.77 -3.11 2.69
CA GLN A 200 -24.58 -2.53 1.62
C GLN A 200 -24.75 -3.49 0.44
N PHE A 201 -23.67 -4.12 0.00
CA PHE A 201 -23.65 -4.93 -1.22
C PHE A 201 -24.00 -6.41 -0.97
N ARG A 202 -23.95 -6.91 0.27
CA ARG A 202 -24.45 -8.25 0.64
C ARG A 202 -25.95 -8.26 0.99
N LEU A 203 -26.56 -7.12 1.27
CA LEU A 203 -27.99 -7.00 1.65
C LEU A 203 -28.95 -6.65 0.51
N SER A 204 -28.51 -6.66 -0.75
CA SER A 204 -29.42 -6.53 -1.90
C SER A 204 -29.70 -7.88 -2.54
N PRO A 205 -30.73 -8.63 -2.09
CA PRO A 205 -31.36 -9.60 -2.97
C PRO A 205 -31.96 -8.80 -4.13
N ALA A 206 -31.65 -9.24 -5.35
CA ALA A 206 -32.36 -8.83 -6.55
C ALA A 206 -33.86 -9.19 -6.45
#